data_AF-A0A0F5R2Z9-F1
#
_entry.id   AF-A0A0F5R2Z9-F1
#
_cell.length_a   1.000
_cell.length_b   1.000
_cell.length_c   1.000
_cell.angle_alpha   90.00
_cell.angle_beta   90.00
_cell.angle_gamma   90.00
#
_symmetry.space_group_name_H-M   'P 1'
#
loop_
_entity.id
_entity.type
_entity.pdbx_description
1 polymer ?
#
loop_
_entity_poly.entity_id
_entity_poly.type
_entity_poly.pdbx_seq_one_letter_code
_entity_poly.pdbx_strand_id
1 'polypeptide(L)'
;MKRSGKKRSLKADERRQRQLQNQLIRKTVRQVMKSMRSKAHAFAAPVRPSRLQGSSQLQSPSLLQGPAPVQGPSLTRYPRFSMSPPDYKSMRVLLVSMLPADLWRVEPLLAEHVRLFAKEVIPMKYSEKDFCAQIVDYQPDVLIMAGSEQTLTPLAATFLRGSDIKKVWWMTSIEAASHADQRLLQAFSAIFVPQVEDAEALSRLGTKAGVLPFGADPARFYQRHVDERHASGLLLVGQSTPARRQCLSAIRQGPLEGGRILAMGKGWEGCPGGRNRGFRSSIGALL
;
A
#
# COMPACT_ATOMS: atom_id res chain seq x y z
N MET A 1 36.79 28.89 -36.13
CA MET A 1 36.04 27.61 -36.03
C MET A 1 36.73 26.57 -35.11
N LYS A 2 36.89 26.81 -33.78
CA LYS A 2 37.57 25.85 -32.85
C LYS A 2 36.73 25.42 -31.61
N ARG A 3 35.41 25.65 -31.60
CA ARG A 3 34.54 25.31 -30.43
C ARG A 3 33.82 23.95 -30.53
N SER A 4 33.91 23.24 -31.66
CA SER A 4 33.15 21.99 -31.91
C SER A 4 33.79 20.73 -31.30
N GLY A 5 35.13 20.66 -31.20
CA GLY A 5 35.84 19.47 -30.70
C GLY A 5 35.70 19.25 -29.18
N LYS A 6 35.67 20.33 -28.39
CA LYS A 6 35.67 20.26 -26.92
C LYS A 6 34.35 19.71 -26.35
N LYS A 7 33.22 20.01 -26.98
CA LYS A 7 31.90 19.48 -26.59
C LYS A 7 31.72 17.98 -26.92
N ARG A 8 32.43 17.45 -27.92
CA ARG A 8 32.39 16.02 -28.27
C ARG A 8 33.21 15.16 -27.31
N SER A 9 34.35 15.67 -26.82
CA SER A 9 35.18 14.98 -25.81
C SER A 9 34.47 14.90 -24.45
N LEU A 10 33.89 15.99 -23.96
CA LEU A 10 33.13 16.00 -22.69
C LEU A 10 31.98 14.99 -22.66
N LYS A 11 31.22 14.85 -23.76
CA LYS A 11 30.14 13.85 -23.87
C LYS A 11 30.67 12.41 -23.92
N ALA A 12 31.87 12.19 -24.42
CA ALA A 12 32.49 10.86 -24.46
C ALA A 12 32.98 10.43 -23.07
N ASP A 13 33.53 11.37 -22.30
CA ASP A 13 33.99 11.13 -20.94
C ASP A 13 32.82 10.88 -19.97
N GLU A 14 31.71 11.63 -20.07
CA GLU A 14 30.49 11.35 -19.29
C GLU A 14 29.91 9.96 -19.58
N ARG A 15 29.94 9.51 -20.84
CA ARG A 15 29.49 8.16 -21.22
C ARG A 15 30.39 7.08 -20.64
N ARG A 16 31.72 7.28 -20.67
CA ARG A 16 32.68 6.38 -20.03
C ARG A 16 32.48 6.32 -18.51
N GLN A 17 32.24 7.46 -17.87
CA GLN A 17 32.03 7.53 -16.42
C GLN A 17 30.73 6.83 -16.00
N ARG A 18 29.63 7.01 -16.74
CA ARG A 18 28.38 6.26 -16.55
C ARG A 18 28.56 4.76 -16.78
N GLN A 19 29.35 4.36 -17.77
CA GLN A 19 29.65 2.93 -18.01
C GLN A 19 30.45 2.31 -16.88
N LEU A 20 31.46 2.99 -16.35
CA LEU A 20 32.25 2.54 -15.21
C LEU A 20 31.39 2.43 -13.93
N GLN A 21 30.53 3.41 -13.68
CA GLN A 21 29.60 3.38 -12.55
C GLN A 21 28.62 2.21 -12.66
N ASN A 22 28.06 1.98 -13.85
CA ASN A 22 27.17 0.83 -14.11
C ASN A 22 27.91 -0.52 -13.98
N GLN A 23 29.19 -0.60 -14.37
CA GLN A 23 29.99 -1.81 -14.16
C GLN A 23 30.26 -2.07 -12.69
N LEU A 24 30.59 -1.03 -11.92
CA LEU A 24 30.83 -1.15 -10.48
C LEU A 24 29.55 -1.60 -9.75
N ILE A 25 28.41 -0.98 -10.05
CA ILE A 25 27.10 -1.37 -9.52
C ILE A 25 26.81 -2.85 -9.82
N ARG A 26 27.03 -3.31 -11.06
CA ARG A 26 26.84 -4.72 -11.44
C ARG A 26 27.75 -5.67 -10.67
N LYS A 27 29.00 -5.29 -10.41
CA LYS A 27 29.95 -6.11 -9.63
C LYS A 27 29.51 -6.21 -8.17
N THR A 28 29.13 -5.09 -7.55
CA THR A 28 28.63 -5.05 -6.17
C THR A 28 27.36 -5.89 -6.01
N VAL A 29 26.39 -5.76 -6.93
CA VAL A 29 25.16 -6.57 -6.91
C VAL A 29 25.48 -8.06 -7.05
N ARG A 30 26.40 -8.45 -7.95
CA ARG A 30 26.82 -9.86 -8.08
C ARG A 30 27.46 -10.39 -6.80
N GLN A 31 28.26 -9.59 -6.11
CA GLN A 31 28.91 -9.99 -4.86
C GLN A 31 27.88 -10.17 -3.73
N VAL A 32 26.91 -9.25 -3.61
CA VAL A 32 25.80 -9.36 -2.67
C VAL A 32 24.95 -10.61 -2.96
N MET A 33 24.57 -10.83 -4.22
CA MET A 33 23.79 -12.02 -4.65
C MET A 33 24.54 -13.34 -4.39
N LYS A 34 25.86 -13.38 -4.58
CA LYS A 34 26.70 -14.54 -4.24
C LYS A 34 26.73 -14.78 -2.72
N SER A 35 26.83 -13.72 -1.92
CA SER A 35 26.79 -13.80 -0.45
C SER A 35 25.46 -14.34 0.05
N MET A 36 24.34 -13.89 -0.54
CA MET A 36 22.99 -14.39 -0.22
C MET A 36 22.85 -15.90 -0.50
N ARG A 37 23.33 -16.36 -1.66
CA ARG A 37 23.30 -17.80 -2.01
C ARG A 37 24.14 -18.64 -1.06
N SER A 38 25.30 -18.15 -0.63
CA SER A 38 26.17 -18.84 0.33
C SER A 38 25.51 -18.95 1.72
N LYS A 39 24.91 -17.85 2.22
CA LYS A 39 24.22 -17.84 3.52
C LYS A 39 22.95 -18.70 3.54
N ALA A 40 22.21 -18.78 2.42
CA ALA A 40 21.03 -19.64 2.31
C ALA A 40 21.37 -21.14 2.44
N HIS A 41 22.56 -21.57 1.99
CA HIS A 41 23.01 -22.96 2.14
C HIS A 41 23.50 -23.31 3.55
N ALA A 42 24.04 -22.34 4.31
CA ALA A 42 24.58 -22.57 5.64
C ALA A 42 23.49 -22.87 6.70
N PHE A 43 22.25 -22.44 6.48
CA PHE A 43 21.13 -22.65 7.42
C PHE A 43 20.17 -23.77 7.01
N ALA A 44 20.38 -24.42 5.86
CA ALA A 44 19.58 -25.56 5.40
C ALA A 44 19.99 -26.92 6.03
N ALA A 45 20.90 -26.92 7.01
CA ALA A 45 21.24 -28.11 7.77
C ALA A 45 20.12 -28.42 8.80
N PRO A 46 19.50 -29.61 8.77
CA PRO A 46 18.35 -29.91 9.62
C PRO A 46 18.78 -30.07 11.08
N VAL A 47 18.40 -29.11 11.93
CA VAL A 47 18.42 -29.26 13.39
C VAL A 47 17.21 -30.10 13.80
N ARG A 48 17.46 -31.35 14.23
CA ARG A 48 16.45 -32.23 14.85
C ARG A 48 15.99 -31.61 16.18
N PRO A 49 14.68 -31.46 16.44
CA PRO A 49 14.20 -31.14 17.79
C PRO A 49 14.13 -32.42 18.64
N SER A 50 14.82 -32.38 19.79
CA SER A 50 14.75 -33.39 20.83
C SER A 50 13.36 -33.38 21.50
N ARG A 51 12.71 -34.56 21.55
CA ARG A 51 11.52 -34.83 22.35
C ARG A 51 11.80 -34.58 23.84
N LEU A 52 11.00 -33.74 24.48
CA LEU A 52 10.77 -33.83 25.92
C LEU A 52 9.28 -34.14 26.14
N GLN A 53 9.03 -35.34 26.64
CA GLN A 53 7.76 -35.77 27.22
C GLN A 53 7.53 -35.02 28.54
N GLY A 54 6.30 -34.55 28.74
CA GLY A 54 5.85 -33.99 30.01
C GLY A 54 4.32 -34.00 30.04
N SER A 55 3.77 -35.05 30.63
CA SER A 55 2.35 -35.31 30.89
C SER A 55 1.87 -34.61 32.17
N SER A 56 0.61 -34.14 32.15
CA SER A 56 -0.43 -34.10 33.23
C SER A 56 -1.37 -32.91 32.95
N GLN A 57 -2.59 -33.10 32.44
CA GLN A 57 -3.85 -33.39 33.18
C GLN A 57 -4.11 -32.44 34.35
N LEU A 58 -5.18 -31.64 34.25
CA LEU A 58 -6.06 -31.08 35.31
C LEU A 58 -7.11 -30.19 34.60
N GLN A 59 -8.27 -30.74 34.24
CA GLN A 59 -9.56 -30.60 34.93
C GLN A 59 -10.18 -29.19 34.92
N SER A 60 -11.22 -29.05 34.09
CA SER A 60 -12.21 -27.96 34.12
C SER A 60 -13.14 -28.10 35.32
N PRO A 61 -13.76 -26.99 35.76
CA PRO A 61 -15.17 -27.06 36.16
C PRO A 61 -16.03 -26.05 35.38
N SER A 62 -17.09 -26.59 34.79
CA SER A 62 -18.28 -25.83 34.39
C SER A 62 -19.00 -25.31 35.64
N LEU A 63 -19.60 -24.12 35.58
CA LEU A 63 -20.93 -23.79 36.14
C LEU A 63 -21.22 -22.28 35.99
N LEU A 64 -22.35 -22.00 35.31
CA LEU A 64 -23.31 -20.90 35.48
C LEU A 64 -23.77 -20.32 34.14
N GLN A 65 -24.88 -20.89 33.65
CA GLN A 65 -25.71 -20.36 32.58
C GLN A 65 -26.43 -19.09 33.08
N GLY A 66 -26.11 -17.94 32.49
CA GLY A 66 -26.93 -16.73 32.54
C GLY A 66 -27.87 -16.66 31.32
N PRO A 67 -29.00 -15.94 31.41
CA PRO A 67 -30.00 -15.87 30.35
C PRO A 67 -29.46 -15.14 29.11
N ALA A 68 -29.84 -15.64 27.93
CA ALA A 68 -29.38 -15.16 26.62
C ALA A 68 -29.79 -13.70 26.33
N PRO A 69 -28.88 -12.84 25.84
CA PRO A 69 -29.28 -11.55 25.30
C PRO A 69 -29.95 -11.75 23.92
N VAL A 70 -31.09 -11.06 23.76
CA VAL A 70 -31.94 -11.00 22.57
C VAL A 70 -31.09 -10.63 21.34
N GLN A 71 -31.12 -11.50 20.32
CA GLN A 71 -30.42 -11.30 19.06
C GLN A 71 -31.04 -10.12 18.29
N GLY A 72 -30.27 -9.04 18.13
CA GLY A 72 -30.55 -7.99 17.16
C GLY A 72 -30.42 -8.51 15.71
N PRO A 73 -31.01 -7.80 14.72
CA PRO A 73 -31.05 -8.27 13.34
C PRO A 73 -29.65 -8.45 12.77
N SER A 74 -29.43 -9.64 12.21
CA SER A 74 -28.16 -10.10 11.66
C SER A 74 -27.67 -9.17 10.55
N LEU A 75 -26.60 -8.42 10.81
CA LEU A 75 -25.87 -7.73 9.76
C LEU A 75 -25.34 -8.78 8.76
N THR A 76 -25.83 -8.62 7.54
CA THR A 76 -25.40 -9.23 6.28
C THR A 76 -24.07 -9.97 6.35
N ARG A 77 -24.19 -11.29 6.27
CA ARG A 77 -23.14 -12.28 6.07
C ARG A 77 -22.34 -11.93 4.82
N TYR A 78 -21.16 -11.31 4.98
CA TYR A 78 -20.16 -11.23 3.91
C TYR A 78 -19.89 -12.65 3.38
N PRO A 79 -19.69 -12.83 2.06
CA PRO A 79 -19.36 -14.15 1.52
C PRO A 79 -18.09 -14.66 2.21
N ARG A 80 -18.23 -15.74 2.99
CA ARG A 80 -17.11 -16.48 3.54
C ARG A 80 -16.39 -17.11 2.37
N PHE A 81 -15.29 -16.50 1.92
CA PHE A 81 -14.30 -17.23 1.14
C PHE A 81 -13.79 -18.36 2.01
N SER A 82 -14.27 -19.58 1.74
CA SER A 82 -13.68 -20.81 2.26
C SER A 82 -12.34 -21.03 1.55
N MET A 83 -11.36 -20.23 1.91
CA MET A 83 -9.96 -20.57 1.74
C MET A 83 -9.60 -21.35 3.00
N SER A 84 -9.22 -22.62 2.88
CA SER A 84 -8.35 -23.22 3.91
C SER A 84 -7.25 -22.19 4.19
N PRO A 85 -7.12 -21.61 5.39
CA PRO A 85 -6.24 -20.48 5.57
C PRO A 85 -4.82 -20.93 5.21
N PRO A 86 -4.12 -20.33 4.21
CA PRO A 86 -2.68 -20.44 4.17
C PRO A 86 -2.13 -20.18 5.58
N ASP A 87 -1.02 -20.82 5.94
CA ASP A 87 -0.39 -20.59 7.23
C ASP A 87 0.32 -19.22 7.23
N TYR A 88 -0.44 -18.13 7.08
CA TYR A 88 0.04 -16.75 6.92
C TYR A 88 0.87 -16.30 8.14
N LYS A 89 0.69 -16.98 9.28
CA LYS A 89 1.46 -16.83 10.51
C LYS A 89 2.90 -17.35 10.43
N SER A 90 3.38 -17.73 9.26
CA SER A 90 4.79 -18.08 9.02
C SER A 90 5.60 -16.96 8.36
N MET A 91 4.95 -15.97 7.73
CA MET A 91 5.63 -14.99 6.88
C MET A 91 6.27 -13.83 7.64
N ARG A 92 7.48 -13.46 7.23
CA ARG A 92 8.21 -12.26 7.66
C ARG A 92 8.10 -11.17 6.61
N VAL A 93 7.50 -10.06 6.97
CA VAL A 93 7.27 -8.92 6.08
C VAL A 93 8.23 -7.79 6.43
N LEU A 94 9.00 -7.33 5.45
CA LEU A 94 9.73 -6.06 5.57
C LEU A 94 8.85 -4.96 4.99
N LEU A 95 8.38 -4.05 5.85
CA LEU A 95 7.56 -2.91 5.46
C LEU A 95 8.44 -1.67 5.38
N VAL A 96 8.73 -1.24 4.16
CA VAL A 96 9.58 -0.09 3.88
C VAL A 96 8.71 1.12 3.60
N SER A 97 8.73 2.08 4.52
CA SER A 97 8.04 3.35 4.33
C SER A 97 8.85 4.31 3.47
N MET A 98 8.16 4.82 2.47
CA MET A 98 8.48 5.91 1.56
C MET A 98 7.35 6.94 1.57
N LEU A 99 6.50 6.91 2.60
CA LEU A 99 5.42 7.87 2.79
C LEU A 99 5.97 9.26 3.14
N PRO A 100 5.23 10.32 2.85
CA PRO A 100 5.58 11.67 3.25
C PRO A 100 5.52 11.79 4.77
N ALA A 101 6.34 12.70 5.32
CA ALA A 101 6.52 12.85 6.77
C ALA A 101 5.22 13.22 7.51
N ASP A 102 4.26 13.81 6.81
CA ASP A 102 2.98 14.20 7.38
C ASP A 102 2.01 13.02 7.57
N LEU A 103 2.26 11.88 6.91
CA LEU A 103 1.53 10.62 7.10
C LEU A 103 2.20 9.70 8.13
N TRP A 104 2.94 10.25 9.10
CA TRP A 104 3.66 9.48 10.12
C TRP A 104 2.75 8.55 10.96
N ARG A 105 1.45 8.84 11.07
CA ARG A 105 0.48 7.98 11.77
C ARG A 105 -0.02 6.81 10.91
N VAL A 106 0.05 6.94 9.59
CA VAL A 106 -0.35 5.88 8.64
C VAL A 106 0.65 4.73 8.71
N GLU A 107 1.94 5.02 8.89
CA GLU A 107 3.01 4.01 8.99
C GLU A 107 2.77 2.96 10.10
N PRO A 108 2.59 3.33 11.40
CA PRO A 108 2.28 2.37 12.44
C PRO A 108 0.97 1.61 12.20
N LEU A 109 -0.09 2.32 11.77
CA LEU A 109 -1.39 1.69 11.50
C LEU A 109 -1.26 0.64 10.40
N LEU A 110 -0.52 0.95 9.33
CA LEU A 110 -0.26 0.02 8.25
C LEU A 110 0.48 -1.23 8.78
N ALA A 111 1.51 -1.03 9.59
CA ALA A 111 2.25 -2.14 10.20
C ALA A 111 1.33 -3.03 11.07
N GLU A 112 0.48 -2.44 11.92
CA GLU A 112 -0.47 -3.19 12.74
C GLU A 112 -1.45 -4.01 11.90
N HIS A 113 -2.01 -3.42 10.84
CA HIS A 113 -2.94 -4.15 9.96
C HIS A 113 -2.24 -5.29 9.23
N VAL A 114 -1.00 -5.11 8.78
CA VAL A 114 -0.23 -6.18 8.13
C VAL A 114 0.13 -7.29 9.13
N ARG A 115 0.37 -6.97 10.40
CA ARG A 115 0.64 -7.97 11.46
C ARG A 115 -0.51 -8.94 11.69
N LEU A 116 -1.74 -8.57 11.35
CA LEU A 116 -2.89 -9.48 11.40
C LEU A 116 -2.73 -10.66 10.43
N PHE A 117 -1.88 -10.54 9.41
CA PHE A 117 -1.71 -11.50 8.32
C PHE A 117 -0.29 -12.08 8.23
N ALA A 118 0.63 -11.71 9.13
CA ALA A 118 2.04 -12.11 9.06
C ALA A 118 2.54 -12.58 10.44
N LYS A 119 3.57 -13.44 10.45
CA LYS A 119 4.29 -13.82 11.68
C LYS A 119 4.98 -12.63 12.32
N GLU A 120 5.64 -11.86 11.47
CA GLU A 120 6.50 -10.76 11.85
C GLU A 120 6.40 -9.66 10.80
N VAL A 121 6.30 -8.42 11.25
CA VAL A 121 6.36 -7.24 10.39
C VAL A 121 7.46 -6.33 10.93
N ILE A 122 8.46 -6.09 10.09
CA ILE A 122 9.63 -5.26 10.40
C ILE A 122 9.43 -3.93 9.67
N PRO A 123 8.91 -2.89 10.35
CA PRO A 123 8.79 -1.56 9.76
C PRO A 123 10.17 -0.89 9.72
N MET A 124 10.50 -0.28 8.59
CA MET A 124 11.69 0.55 8.43
C MET A 124 11.42 1.71 7.48
N LYS A 125 12.20 2.80 7.61
CA LYS A 125 12.19 3.88 6.63
C LYS A 125 13.17 3.57 5.51
N TYR A 126 12.84 3.98 4.29
CA TYR A 126 13.79 3.90 3.19
C TYR A 126 15.05 4.72 3.50
N SER A 127 16.21 4.09 3.35
CA SER A 127 17.54 4.71 3.45
C SER A 127 18.32 4.36 2.19
N GLU A 128 18.77 5.35 1.43
CA GLU A 128 19.54 5.12 0.20
C GLU A 128 20.81 4.30 0.44
N LYS A 129 21.40 4.41 1.63
CA LYS A 129 22.66 3.75 2.00
C LYS A 129 22.45 2.29 2.40
N ASP A 130 21.40 2.01 3.16
CA ASP A 130 21.27 0.74 3.88
C ASP A 130 20.19 -0.17 3.32
N PHE A 131 19.30 0.33 2.45
CA PHE A 131 18.13 -0.40 1.97
C PHE A 131 18.44 -1.80 1.44
N CYS A 132 19.44 -1.94 0.57
CA CYS A 132 19.83 -3.24 0.01
C CYS A 132 20.43 -4.16 1.08
N ALA A 133 21.23 -3.62 2.01
CA ALA A 133 21.85 -4.41 3.08
C ALA A 133 20.80 -4.93 4.07
N GLN A 134 19.84 -4.08 4.43
CA GLN A 134 18.74 -4.45 5.32
C GLN A 134 17.88 -5.58 4.73
N ILE A 135 17.59 -5.55 3.43
CA ILE A 135 16.88 -6.67 2.78
C ILE A 135 17.68 -7.98 2.89
N VAL A 136 19.01 -7.92 2.74
CA VAL A 136 19.92 -9.08 2.84
C VAL A 136 19.99 -9.61 4.27
N ASP A 137 20.04 -8.72 5.25
CA ASP A 137 20.20 -9.07 6.66
C ASP A 137 18.90 -9.63 7.25
N TYR A 138 17.76 -9.00 6.93
CA TYR A 138 16.46 -9.45 7.45
C TYR A 138 15.91 -10.68 6.72
N GLN A 139 16.26 -10.89 5.45
CA GLN A 139 15.74 -11.99 4.61
C GLN A 139 14.21 -12.12 4.70
N PRO A 140 13.45 -11.09 4.31
CA PRO A 140 11.99 -11.15 4.38
C PRO A 140 11.43 -12.08 3.29
N ASP A 141 10.31 -12.73 3.61
CA ASP A 141 9.52 -13.49 2.63
C ASP A 141 8.81 -12.53 1.67
N VAL A 142 8.35 -11.39 2.20
CA VAL A 142 7.64 -10.36 1.45
C VAL A 142 8.21 -8.97 1.76
N LEU A 143 8.51 -8.21 0.72
CA LEU A 143 8.84 -6.79 0.78
C LEU A 143 7.62 -5.97 0.40
N ILE A 144 7.13 -5.12 1.30
CA ILE A 144 6.10 -4.12 1.01
C ILE A 144 6.77 -2.75 1.02
N MET A 145 6.67 -2.04 -0.09
CA MET A 145 7.11 -0.65 -0.20
C MET A 145 5.86 0.24 -0.16
N ALA A 146 5.74 1.09 0.85
CA ALA A 146 4.57 1.95 1.05
C ALA A 146 4.93 3.41 0.78
N GLY A 147 4.23 4.05 -0.15
CA GLY A 147 4.50 5.40 -0.63
C GLY A 147 5.39 5.45 -1.87
N SER A 148 5.45 6.63 -2.47
CA SER A 148 6.19 6.91 -3.71
C SER A 148 7.11 8.14 -3.61
N GLU A 149 7.29 8.70 -2.41
CA GLU A 149 7.78 10.09 -2.28
C GLU A 149 9.30 10.18 -2.31
N GLN A 150 9.96 9.04 -2.32
CA GLN A 150 11.41 8.92 -2.39
C GLN A 150 11.78 8.17 -3.66
N THR A 151 12.81 8.65 -4.36
CA THR A 151 13.28 8.00 -5.59
C THR A 151 14.21 6.84 -5.24
N LEU A 152 13.97 5.68 -5.85
CA LEU A 152 14.88 4.55 -5.72
C LEU A 152 16.23 4.85 -6.37
N THR A 153 17.32 4.58 -5.65
CA THR A 153 18.65 4.69 -6.24
C THR A 153 18.82 3.67 -7.38
N PRO A 154 19.68 3.95 -8.39
CA PRO A 154 19.95 2.99 -9.46
C PRO A 154 20.46 1.62 -8.95
N LEU A 155 21.16 1.62 -7.81
CA LEU A 155 21.60 0.41 -7.11
C LEU A 155 20.41 -0.36 -6.56
N ALA A 156 19.51 0.30 -5.82
CA ALA A 156 18.29 -0.30 -5.28
C ALA A 156 17.38 -0.85 -6.38
N ALA A 157 17.15 -0.08 -7.45
CA ALA A 157 16.36 -0.53 -8.61
C ALA A 157 16.98 -1.77 -9.27
N THR A 158 18.30 -1.82 -9.40
CA THR A 158 19.00 -2.98 -9.98
C THR A 158 18.93 -4.19 -9.06
N PHE A 159 19.07 -3.99 -7.75
CA PHE A 159 18.93 -5.03 -6.74
C PHE A 159 17.53 -5.64 -6.74
N LEU A 160 16.47 -4.81 -6.69
CA LEU A 160 15.08 -5.25 -6.70
C LEU A 160 14.70 -6.01 -7.98
N ARG A 161 15.23 -5.62 -9.14
CA ARG A 161 15.02 -6.37 -10.39
C ARG A 161 15.65 -7.77 -10.37
N GLY A 162 16.79 -7.89 -9.71
CA GLY A 162 17.55 -9.14 -9.66
C GLY A 162 17.18 -10.06 -8.50
N SER A 163 16.35 -9.61 -7.56
CA SER A 163 15.98 -10.39 -6.37
C SER A 163 14.71 -11.21 -6.59
N ASP A 164 14.72 -12.43 -6.04
CA ASP A 164 13.58 -13.36 -6.11
C ASP A 164 12.53 -13.13 -5.01
N ILE A 165 12.76 -12.13 -4.15
CA ILE A 165 11.86 -11.76 -3.05
C ILE A 165 10.51 -11.35 -3.62
N LYS A 166 9.42 -11.82 -3.00
CA LYS A 166 8.07 -11.36 -3.34
C LYS A 166 7.95 -9.90 -2.90
N LYS A 167 7.70 -9.01 -3.85
CA LYS A 167 7.72 -7.58 -3.60
C LYS A 167 6.46 -6.91 -4.11
N VAL A 168 5.88 -6.04 -3.29
CA VAL A 168 4.68 -5.26 -3.56
C VAL A 168 5.00 -3.79 -3.39
N TRP A 169 4.55 -2.96 -4.33
CA TRP A 169 4.66 -1.50 -4.20
C TRP A 169 3.26 -0.92 -4.02
N TRP A 170 2.99 -0.36 -2.85
CA TRP A 170 1.79 0.40 -2.57
C TRP A 170 2.12 1.89 -2.69
N MET A 171 1.78 2.49 -3.82
CA MET A 171 2.14 3.86 -4.20
C MET A 171 1.07 4.85 -3.74
N THR A 172 1.51 6.05 -3.36
CA THR A 172 0.65 7.21 -3.09
C THR A 172 0.31 7.97 -4.37
N SER A 173 1.16 7.87 -5.41
CA SER A 173 0.92 8.43 -6.74
C SER A 173 1.62 7.62 -7.83
N ILE A 174 1.08 7.61 -9.05
CA ILE A 174 1.72 7.01 -10.23
C ILE A 174 2.97 7.79 -10.68
N GLU A 175 3.17 9.04 -10.26
CA GLU A 175 4.29 9.87 -10.71
C GLU A 175 5.66 9.21 -10.47
N ALA A 176 5.83 8.47 -9.37
CA ALA A 176 7.07 7.73 -9.14
C ALA A 176 7.26 6.56 -10.11
N ALA A 177 6.19 6.00 -10.67
CA ALA A 177 6.27 5.01 -11.72
C ALA A 177 6.75 5.62 -13.04
N SER A 178 6.46 6.90 -13.29
CA SER A 178 6.95 7.63 -14.48
C SER A 178 8.48 7.76 -14.50
N HIS A 179 9.13 7.74 -13.33
CA HIS A 179 10.59 7.76 -13.20
C HIS A 179 11.20 6.35 -13.08
N ALA A 180 10.37 5.32 -12.88
CA ALA A 180 10.79 3.93 -12.86
C ALA A 180 10.89 3.36 -14.28
N ASP A 181 11.94 2.58 -14.55
CA ASP A 181 12.02 1.76 -15.75
C ASP A 181 10.93 0.67 -15.71
N GLN A 182 10.28 0.40 -16.85
CA GLN A 182 9.30 -0.68 -17.02
C GLN A 182 9.78 -2.02 -16.44
N ARG A 183 11.07 -2.35 -16.58
CA ARG A 183 11.64 -3.59 -16.03
C ARG A 183 11.61 -3.64 -14.51
N LEU A 184 11.70 -2.49 -13.84
CA LEU A 184 11.57 -2.40 -12.39
C LEU A 184 10.12 -2.64 -11.99
N LEU A 185 9.16 -1.98 -12.65
CA LEU A 185 7.73 -2.15 -12.39
C LEU A 185 7.29 -3.62 -12.53
N GLN A 186 7.76 -4.28 -13.60
CA GLN A 186 7.50 -5.71 -13.85
C GLN A 186 8.18 -6.65 -12.84
N ALA A 187 9.18 -6.19 -12.07
CA ALA A 187 9.80 -7.00 -11.03
C ALA A 187 8.94 -7.09 -9.75
N PHE A 188 7.90 -6.25 -9.63
CA PHE A 188 6.93 -6.31 -8.54
C PHE A 188 5.84 -7.34 -8.84
N SER A 189 5.50 -8.11 -7.81
CA SER A 189 4.42 -9.11 -7.86
C SER A 189 3.04 -8.46 -7.94
N ALA A 190 2.90 -7.26 -7.37
CA ALA A 190 1.75 -6.39 -7.53
C ALA A 190 2.14 -4.93 -7.25
N ILE A 191 1.46 -4.00 -7.91
CA ILE A 191 1.51 -2.56 -7.59
C ILE A 191 0.11 -2.08 -7.24
N PHE A 192 -0.02 -1.33 -6.16
CA PHE A 192 -1.26 -0.71 -5.76
C PHE A 192 -1.16 0.80 -5.84
N VAL A 193 -2.22 1.44 -6.33
CA VAL A 193 -2.33 2.90 -6.50
C VAL A 193 -3.70 3.37 -6.01
N PRO A 194 -3.87 4.66 -5.67
CA PRO A 194 -5.15 5.15 -5.16
C PRO A 194 -6.21 5.35 -6.25
N GLN A 195 -5.82 5.63 -7.51
CA GLN A 195 -6.74 5.94 -8.61
C GLN A 195 -6.90 4.76 -9.57
N VAL A 196 -8.09 4.62 -10.15
CA VAL A 196 -8.42 3.54 -11.09
C VAL A 196 -7.64 3.70 -12.39
N GLU A 197 -7.55 4.92 -12.89
CA GLU A 197 -6.90 5.29 -14.14
C GLU A 197 -5.40 4.94 -14.10
N ASP A 198 -4.77 5.12 -12.94
CA ASP A 198 -3.38 4.78 -12.69
C ASP A 198 -3.16 3.25 -12.71
N ALA A 199 -4.07 2.50 -12.10
CA ALA A 199 -4.01 1.04 -12.08
C ALA A 199 -4.16 0.47 -13.50
N GLU A 200 -5.06 1.04 -14.30
CA GLU A 200 -5.22 0.70 -15.72
C GLU A 200 -3.98 1.02 -16.54
N ALA A 201 -3.36 2.19 -16.31
CA ALA A 201 -2.12 2.58 -16.97
C ALA A 201 -0.98 1.60 -16.68
N LEU A 202 -0.79 1.21 -15.43
CA LEU A 202 0.22 0.21 -15.03
C LEU A 202 -0.09 -1.19 -15.58
N SER A 203 -1.36 -1.57 -15.65
CA SER A 203 -1.80 -2.85 -16.23
C SER A 203 -1.45 -2.93 -17.71
N ARG A 204 -1.61 -1.84 -18.47
CA ARG A 204 -1.19 -1.74 -19.87
C ARG A 204 0.32 -1.91 -20.07
N LEU A 205 1.14 -1.64 -19.05
CA LEU A 205 2.59 -1.87 -19.07
C LEU A 205 2.99 -3.32 -18.72
N GLY A 206 2.01 -4.20 -18.54
CA GLY A 206 2.21 -5.61 -18.20
C GLY A 206 2.50 -5.84 -16.71
N THR A 207 2.17 -4.88 -15.85
CA THR A 207 2.34 -5.02 -14.40
C THR A 207 1.00 -5.36 -13.75
N LYS A 208 0.99 -6.32 -12.82
CA LYS A 208 -0.23 -6.62 -12.05
C LYS A 208 -0.53 -5.43 -11.13
N ALA A 209 -1.52 -4.61 -11.50
CA ALA A 209 -1.89 -3.43 -10.75
C ALA A 209 -3.31 -3.51 -10.17
N GLY A 210 -3.54 -2.83 -9.05
CA GLY A 210 -4.84 -2.76 -8.40
C GLY A 210 -5.05 -1.44 -7.68
N VAL A 211 -6.30 -1.18 -7.31
CA VAL A 211 -6.67 0.03 -6.57
C VAL A 211 -6.68 -0.25 -5.08
N LEU A 212 -5.82 0.44 -4.33
CA LEU A 212 -5.78 0.37 -2.87
C LEU A 212 -5.36 1.75 -2.34
N PRO A 213 -6.32 2.61 -1.94
CA PRO A 213 -5.98 3.90 -1.34
C PRO A 213 -5.45 3.71 0.08
N PHE A 214 -4.53 4.57 0.51
CA PHE A 214 -4.17 4.66 1.93
C PHE A 214 -5.35 5.17 2.75
N GLY A 215 -5.47 4.69 3.99
CA GLY A 215 -6.46 5.20 4.92
C GLY A 215 -6.28 6.70 5.17
N ALA A 216 -7.39 7.41 5.40
CA ALA A 216 -7.33 8.81 5.80
C ALA A 216 -6.54 8.96 7.11
N ASP A 217 -5.67 9.98 7.20
CA ASP A 217 -4.95 10.26 8.43
C ASP A 217 -5.96 10.59 9.55
N PRO A 218 -6.07 9.77 10.61
CA PRO A 218 -7.05 9.98 11.65
C PRO A 218 -6.79 11.24 12.48
N ALA A 219 -5.59 11.83 12.44
CA ALA A 219 -5.34 13.12 13.10
C ALA A 219 -5.93 14.30 12.33
N ARG A 220 -5.97 14.21 11.00
CA ARG A 220 -6.59 15.22 10.12
C ARG A 220 -8.08 14.98 9.96
N PHE A 221 -8.47 13.72 9.80
CA PHE A 221 -9.82 13.27 9.51
C PHE A 221 -10.36 12.41 10.65
N TYR A 222 -10.48 13.01 11.84
CA TYR A 222 -11.19 12.37 12.95
C TYR A 222 -12.68 12.65 12.87
N GLN A 223 -13.47 11.74 13.43
CA GLN A 223 -14.91 11.95 13.57
C GLN A 223 -15.16 13.15 14.49
N ARG A 224 -15.86 14.16 13.97
CA ARG A 224 -16.33 15.31 14.74
C ARG A 224 -17.84 15.26 14.82
N HIS A 225 -18.38 15.83 15.88
CA HIS A 225 -19.80 16.13 15.92
C HIS A 225 -20.15 17.03 14.73
N VAL A 226 -21.09 16.59 13.91
CA VAL A 226 -21.56 17.36 12.75
C VAL A 226 -22.63 18.31 13.24
N ASP A 227 -22.42 19.61 13.02
CA ASP A 227 -23.42 20.64 13.25
C ASP A 227 -24.72 20.28 12.49
N GLU A 228 -25.88 20.41 13.13
CA GLU A 228 -27.18 20.03 12.56
C GLU A 228 -27.47 20.64 11.18
N ARG A 229 -26.89 21.82 10.89
CA ARG A 229 -27.03 22.47 9.57
C ARG A 229 -26.27 21.76 8.45
N HIS A 230 -25.31 20.90 8.79
CA HIS A 230 -24.50 20.07 7.90
C HIS A 230 -24.82 18.58 8.04
N ALA A 231 -25.65 18.20 9.02
CA ALA A 231 -26.11 16.83 9.20
C ALA A 231 -26.94 16.38 7.98
N SER A 232 -26.59 15.21 7.45
CA SER A 232 -27.26 14.59 6.30
C SER A 232 -27.29 13.07 6.48
N GLY A 233 -28.34 12.44 5.99
CA GLY A 233 -28.41 10.98 5.88
C GLY A 233 -27.61 10.45 4.68
N LEU A 234 -27.36 11.32 3.69
CA LEU A 234 -26.53 11.02 2.52
C LEU A 234 -25.78 12.28 2.07
N LEU A 235 -24.45 12.17 1.96
CA LEU A 235 -23.59 13.20 1.38
C LEU A 235 -22.99 12.69 0.05
N LEU A 236 -23.25 13.40 -1.03
CA LEU A 236 -22.70 13.13 -2.36
C LEU A 236 -21.52 14.06 -2.63
N VAL A 237 -20.34 13.50 -2.90
CA VAL A 237 -19.13 14.28 -3.18
C VAL A 237 -18.64 14.05 -4.61
N GLY A 238 -18.31 15.14 -5.30
CA GLY A 238 -17.82 15.15 -6.68
C GLY A 238 -18.90 15.55 -7.69
N GLN A 239 -18.53 15.56 -8.98
CA GLN A 239 -19.42 16.04 -10.05
C GLN A 239 -20.61 15.09 -10.27
N SER A 240 -21.72 15.66 -10.72
CA SER A 240 -22.89 14.91 -11.16
C SER A 240 -22.65 14.32 -12.56
N THR A 241 -22.83 13.02 -12.68
CA THR A 241 -22.79 12.28 -13.95
C THR A 241 -24.12 11.56 -14.16
N PRO A 242 -24.51 11.23 -15.40
CA PRO A 242 -25.73 10.46 -15.65
C PRO A 242 -25.81 9.16 -14.83
N ALA A 243 -24.71 8.41 -14.75
CA ALA A 243 -24.60 7.20 -13.92
C ALA A 243 -24.83 7.48 -12.43
N ARG A 244 -24.21 8.54 -11.89
CA ARG A 244 -24.40 8.92 -10.47
C ARG A 244 -25.83 9.37 -10.17
N ARG A 245 -26.50 10.04 -11.10
CA ARG A 245 -27.92 10.42 -10.96
C ARG A 245 -28.84 9.20 -10.96
N GLN A 246 -28.55 8.20 -11.79
CA GLN A 246 -29.28 6.93 -11.81
C GLN A 246 -29.11 6.13 -10.50
N CYS A 247 -27.88 6.10 -9.96
CA CYS A 247 -27.65 5.51 -8.64
C CYS A 247 -28.44 6.25 -7.56
N LEU A 248 -28.46 7.58 -7.60
CA LEU A 248 -29.22 8.37 -6.64
C LEU A 248 -30.73 8.10 -6.72
N SER A 249 -31.31 7.98 -7.91
CA SER A 249 -32.74 7.66 -8.04
C SER A 249 -33.09 6.29 -7.43
N ALA A 250 -32.21 5.30 -7.56
CA ALA A 250 -32.39 3.99 -6.94
C ALA A 250 -32.26 4.04 -5.40
N ILE A 251 -31.28 4.79 -4.90
CA ILE A 251 -31.04 4.99 -3.46
C ILE A 251 -32.24 5.69 -2.77
N ARG A 252 -32.87 6.65 -3.45
CA ARG A 252 -34.06 7.37 -2.94
C ARG A 252 -35.31 6.51 -2.87
N GLN A 253 -35.38 5.44 -3.66
CA GLN A 253 -36.47 4.46 -3.59
C GLN A 253 -36.25 3.43 -2.47
N GLY A 254 -35.14 3.52 -1.72
CA GLY A 254 -34.77 2.63 -0.61
C GLY A 254 -34.83 3.29 0.78
N PRO A 255 -34.09 2.78 1.78
CA PRO A 255 -34.27 3.05 3.24
C PRO A 255 -33.88 4.47 3.72
N LEU A 256 -33.72 5.43 2.81
CA LEU A 256 -33.50 6.85 3.14
C LEU A 256 -34.83 7.59 3.31
N GLU A 257 -35.78 6.99 4.01
CA GLU A 257 -37.03 7.66 4.37
C GLU A 257 -36.72 8.84 5.30
N GLY A 258 -36.90 10.07 4.80
CA GLY A 258 -36.79 11.30 5.59
C GLY A 258 -35.37 11.87 5.81
N GLY A 259 -34.32 11.19 5.36
CA GLY A 259 -32.93 11.67 5.52
C GLY A 259 -32.60 12.84 4.59
N ARG A 260 -32.01 13.93 5.12
CA ARG A 260 -31.54 15.05 4.28
C ARG A 260 -30.41 14.58 3.36
N ILE A 261 -30.49 14.92 2.06
CA ILE A 261 -29.45 14.65 1.07
C ILE A 261 -28.68 15.94 0.79
N LEU A 262 -27.37 15.91 0.97
CA LEU A 262 -26.46 16.99 0.59
C LEU A 262 -25.59 16.56 -0.58
N ALA A 263 -25.28 17.49 -1.48
CA ALA A 263 -24.42 17.23 -2.62
C ALA A 263 -23.40 18.36 -2.78
N MET A 264 -22.17 17.99 -3.11
CA MET A 264 -21.05 18.90 -3.33
C MET A 264 -20.40 18.57 -4.68
N GLY A 265 -20.46 19.51 -5.62
CA GLY A 265 -19.95 19.37 -6.99
C GLY A 265 -20.87 20.06 -7.99
N LYS A 266 -20.42 20.21 -9.24
CA LYS A 266 -21.23 20.76 -10.34
C LYS A 266 -22.21 19.72 -10.87
N GLY A 267 -23.35 20.18 -11.40
CA GLY A 267 -24.35 19.35 -12.06
C GLY A 267 -25.38 18.71 -11.12
N TRP A 268 -25.35 19.05 -9.82
CA TRP A 268 -26.34 18.63 -8.82
C TRP A 268 -27.49 19.64 -8.65
N GLU A 269 -27.48 20.73 -9.43
CA GLU A 269 -28.56 21.69 -9.52
C GLU A 269 -29.88 20.96 -9.88
N GLY A 270 -30.90 21.07 -9.04
CA GLY A 270 -32.19 20.39 -9.24
C GLY A 270 -32.35 19.05 -8.51
N CYS A 271 -31.37 18.63 -7.70
CA CYS A 271 -31.55 17.50 -6.79
C CYS A 271 -32.59 17.85 -5.71
N PRO A 272 -33.75 17.16 -5.63
CA PRO A 272 -34.81 17.55 -4.68
C PRO A 272 -34.36 17.29 -3.24
N GLY A 273 -34.34 18.33 -2.41
CA GLY A 273 -33.77 18.32 -1.06
C GLY A 273 -32.33 18.85 -0.97
N GLY A 274 -31.66 19.06 -2.10
CA GLY A 274 -30.34 19.67 -2.16
C GLY A 274 -30.44 21.19 -1.99
N ARG A 275 -30.14 21.71 -0.79
CA ARG A 275 -29.71 23.11 -0.72
C ARG A 275 -28.37 23.19 -1.42
N ASN A 276 -28.37 23.72 -2.63
CA ASN A 276 -27.15 24.05 -3.35
C ASN A 276 -26.50 25.24 -2.64
N ARG A 277 -25.75 24.98 -1.58
CA ARG A 277 -24.80 25.98 -1.08
C ARG A 277 -23.60 25.86 -1.99
N GLY A 278 -23.50 26.79 -2.94
CA GLY A 278 -22.26 27.05 -3.61
C GLY A 278 -21.20 27.34 -2.55
N PHE A 279 -20.47 26.30 -2.14
CA PHE A 279 -19.25 26.43 -1.37
C PHE A 279 -18.22 27.03 -2.33
N ARG A 280 -18.31 28.36 -2.51
CA ARG A 280 -17.21 29.14 -3.05
C ARG A 280 -16.06 28.99 -2.07
N SER A 281 -15.03 28.29 -2.55
CA SER A 281 -13.63 28.35 -2.13
C SER A 281 -13.38 28.63 -0.64
N SER A 282 -13.33 27.57 0.16
CA SER A 282 -12.47 27.54 1.37
C SER A 282 -11.94 26.15 1.69
N ILE A 283 -11.90 25.24 0.70
CA ILE A 283 -11.07 24.01 0.74
C ILE A 283 -9.67 24.28 0.13
N GLY A 284 -9.30 25.56 0.00
CA GLY A 284 -7.93 25.96 -0.34
C GLY A 284 -7.00 26.10 0.88
N ALA A 285 -7.48 25.80 2.09
CA ALA A 285 -6.72 25.98 3.34
C ALA A 285 -6.61 24.72 4.20
N LEU A 286 -7.05 23.55 3.70
CA LEU A 286 -7.04 22.28 4.44
C LEU A 286 -6.64 21.06 3.58
N LEU A 287 -5.96 21.32 2.47
CA LEU A 287 -5.09 20.37 1.76
C LEU A 287 -3.66 20.90 1.86
#